data_AF-A0A2A5M9P4-F1
#
_entry.id   AF-A0A2A5M9P4-F1
#
_cell.length_a   1.000
_cell.length_b   1.000
_cell.length_c   1.000
_cell.angle_alpha   90.00
_cell.angle_beta   90.00
_cell.angle_gamma   90.00
#
_symmetry.space_group_name_H-M   'P 1'
#
loop_
_entity.id
_entity.type
_entity.pdbx_description
1 polymer ?
#
loop_
_entity_poly.entity_id
_entity_poly.type
_entity_poly.pdbx_seq_one_letter_code
_entity_poly.pdbx_strand_id
1 'polypeptide(L)'
;EVMKLFYENELEKIHEYCESDVLNTYMLFLKYELIKANVSEEDYVDFLSYMRDFLREKKSDRSYTEVFAKACESEISKVRS
;
A
#
# COMPACT_ATOMS: atom_id res chain seq x y z
N GLU A 1 -19.03 -6.47 4.00
CA GLU A 1 -18.29 -7.67 3.56
C GLU A 1 -17.69 -8.45 4.72
N VAL A 2 -16.98 -7.80 5.65
CA VAL A 2 -16.35 -8.42 6.84
C VAL A 2 -17.32 -9.30 7.65
N MET A 3 -18.51 -8.81 8.02
CA MET A 3 -19.47 -9.60 8.81
C MET A 3 -19.92 -10.88 8.10
N LYS A 4 -20.07 -10.84 6.76
CA LYS A 4 -20.42 -12.01 5.96
C LYS A 4 -19.28 -13.04 6.00
N LEU A 5 -18.06 -12.60 5.71
CA LEU A 5 -16.85 -13.44 5.75
C LEU A 5 -16.63 -14.06 7.14
N PHE A 6 -16.94 -13.32 8.21
CA PHE A 6 -16.81 -13.82 9.57
C PHE A 6 -17.77 -14.99 9.83
N TYR A 7 -19.04 -14.87 9.43
CA TYR A 7 -20.00 -15.97 9.53
C TYR A 7 -19.67 -17.15 8.59
N GLU A 8 -18.97 -16.89 7.49
CA GLU A 8 -18.43 -17.90 6.58
C GLU A 8 -17.10 -18.52 7.06
N ASN A 9 -16.59 -18.10 8.24
CA ASN A 9 -15.31 -18.51 8.83
C ASN A 9 -14.08 -18.22 7.93
N GLU A 10 -14.17 -17.17 7.12
CA GLU A 10 -13.17 -16.72 6.13
C GLU A 10 -12.25 -15.64 6.73
N LEU A 11 -11.65 -15.93 7.89
CA LEU A 11 -10.84 -14.96 8.65
C LEU A 11 -9.61 -14.46 7.87
N GLU A 12 -8.99 -15.32 7.05
CA GLU A 12 -7.80 -14.94 6.28
C GLU A 12 -8.12 -13.83 5.26
N LYS A 13 -9.29 -13.90 4.61
CA LYS A 13 -9.75 -12.85 3.70
C LYS A 13 -10.01 -11.53 4.43
N ILE A 14 -10.49 -11.60 5.68
CA ILE A 14 -10.65 -10.41 6.52
C ILE A 14 -9.29 -9.80 6.85
N HIS A 15 -8.30 -10.64 7.20
CA HIS A 15 -6.94 -10.17 7.46
C HIS A 15 -6.33 -9.47 6.24
N GLU A 16 -6.42 -10.08 5.06
CA GLU A 16 -5.90 -9.45 3.83
C GLU A 16 -6.61 -8.14 3.51
N TYR A 17 -7.93 -8.09 3.68
CA TYR A 17 -8.71 -6.86 3.49
C TYR A 17 -8.26 -5.75 4.45
N CYS A 18 -8.16 -6.04 5.75
CA CYS A 18 -7.75 -5.06 6.74
C CYS A 18 -6.30 -4.59 6.54
N GLU A 19 -5.39 -5.50 6.17
CA GLU A 19 -4.00 -5.12 5.80
C GLU A 19 -3.99 -4.20 4.57
N SER A 20 -4.82 -4.49 3.56
CA SER A 20 -4.93 -3.63 2.37
C SER A 20 -5.46 -2.22 2.67
N ASP A 21 -6.41 -2.09 3.61
CA ASP A 21 -6.93 -0.78 4.03
C ASP A 21 -5.87 0.06 4.77
N VAL A 22 -4.99 -0.59 5.54
CA VAL A 22 -3.83 0.07 6.16
C VAL A 22 -2.87 0.60 5.10
N LEU A 23 -2.55 -0.22 4.09
CA LEU A 23 -1.66 0.18 2.99
C LEU A 23 -2.24 1.34 2.17
N ASN A 24 -3.54 1.28 1.86
CA ASN A 24 -4.26 2.37 1.18
C ASN A 24 -4.19 3.68 1.99
N THR A 25 -4.47 3.59 3.29
CA THR A 25 -4.45 4.76 4.18
C THR A 25 -3.04 5.34 4.29
N TYR A 26 -2.01 4.49 4.35
CA TYR A 26 -0.61 4.92 4.39
C TYR A 26 -0.18 5.63 3.10
N MET A 27 -0.53 5.10 1.92
CA MET A 27 -0.26 5.79 0.65
C MET A 27 -0.95 7.17 0.58
N LEU A 28 -2.20 7.25 1.03
CA LEU A 28 -2.92 8.53 1.10
C LEU A 28 -2.22 9.52 2.03
N PHE A 29 -1.74 9.06 3.19
CA PHE A 29 -0.97 9.86 4.13
C PHE A 29 0.32 10.39 3.49
N LEU A 30 1.11 9.53 2.83
CA LEU A 30 2.33 9.95 2.14
C LEU A 30 2.04 11.02 1.08
N LYS A 31 0.98 10.85 0.29
CA LYS A 31 0.57 11.84 -0.73
C LYS A 31 0.16 13.16 -0.08
N TYR A 32 -0.55 13.12 1.04
CA TYR A 32 -0.96 14.30 1.79
C TYR A 32 0.27 15.07 2.32
N GLU A 33 1.25 14.38 2.91
CA GLU A 33 2.49 15.00 3.41
C GLU A 33 3.33 15.61 2.28
N LEU A 34 3.36 14.97 1.10
CA LEU A 34 3.97 15.53 -0.11
C LEU A 34 3.27 16.84 -0.53
N ILE A 35 1.93 16.85 -0.60
CA ILE A 35 1.14 18.05 -0.97
C ILE A 35 1.37 19.20 0.03
N LYS A 36 1.60 18.86 1.31
CA LYS A 36 1.94 19.82 2.36
C LYS A 36 3.39 20.29 2.35
N ALA A 37 4.23 19.74 1.47
CA ALA A 37 5.68 19.96 1.44
C ALA A 37 6.41 19.58 2.75
N ASN A 38 5.81 18.70 3.56
CA ASN A 38 6.45 18.12 4.73
C ASN A 38 7.41 16.99 4.35
N VAL A 39 7.16 16.36 3.19
CA VAL A 39 7.98 15.31 2.59
C VAL A 39 8.38 15.80 1.19
N SER A 40 9.66 15.66 0.85
CA SER A 40 10.16 16.03 -0.48
C SER A 40 9.71 15.00 -1.53
N GLU A 41 9.79 15.36 -2.82
CA GLU A 41 9.54 14.39 -3.90
C GLU A 41 10.51 13.20 -3.86
N GLU A 42 11.76 13.44 -3.46
CA GLU A 42 12.77 12.39 -3.29
C GLU A 42 12.41 11.45 -2.13
N ASP A 43 12.10 11.99 -0.96
CA ASP A 43 11.66 11.20 0.20
C ASP A 43 10.38 10.40 -0.11
N TYR A 44 9.41 11.02 -0.82
CA TYR A 44 8.18 10.34 -1.22
C TYR A 44 8.46 9.14 -2.14
N VAL A 45 9.36 9.31 -3.12
CA VAL A 45 9.79 8.21 -4.00
C VAL A 45 10.52 7.12 -3.22
N ASP A 46 11.34 7.48 -2.25
CA ASP A 46 12.05 6.53 -1.40
C ASP A 46 11.10 5.73 -0.52
N PHE A 47 10.09 6.38 0.09
CA PHE A 47 9.07 5.69 0.87
C PHE A 47 8.24 4.73 0.03
N LEU A 48 7.84 5.13 -1.19
CA LEU A 48 7.13 4.24 -2.11
C LEU A 48 8.00 3.06 -2.57
N SER A 49 9.28 3.30 -2.84
CA SER A 49 10.23 2.25 -3.24
C SER A 49 10.43 1.25 -2.10
N TYR A 50 10.62 1.74 -0.88
CA TYR A 50 10.72 0.92 0.32
C TYR A 50 9.45 0.09 0.55
N MET A 51 8.26 0.69 0.43
CA MET A 51 7.01 -0.04 0.61
C MET A 51 6.85 -1.15 -0.43
N ARG A 52 7.12 -0.86 -1.72
CA ARG A 52 7.10 -1.86 -2.79
C ARG A 52 8.00 -3.05 -2.49
N ASP A 53 9.25 -2.78 -2.11
CA ASP A 53 10.25 -3.81 -1.87
C ASP A 53 9.92 -4.62 -0.62
N PHE A 54 9.49 -3.96 0.46
CA PHE A 54 9.00 -4.62 1.66
C PHE A 54 7.84 -5.58 1.38
N LEU A 55 6.84 -5.15 0.60
CA LEU A 55 5.69 -5.99 0.28
C LEU A 55 6.11 -7.22 -0.54
N ARG A 56 6.96 -7.04 -1.55
CA ARG A 56 7.47 -8.15 -2.37
C ARG A 56 8.35 -9.12 -1.59
N GLU A 57 9.13 -8.64 -0.62
CA GLU A 57 10.02 -9.50 0.16
C GLU A 57 9.32 -10.19 1.33
N LYS A 58 8.46 -9.47 2.04
CA LYS A 58 7.91 -9.92 3.35
C LYS A 58 6.44 -10.35 3.29
N LYS A 59 5.73 -10.03 2.21
CA LYS A 59 4.29 -10.28 2.05
C LYS A 59 3.96 -10.88 0.68
N SER A 60 4.90 -11.59 0.05
CA SER A 60 4.74 -12.13 -1.32
C SER A 60 3.55 -13.08 -1.50
N ASP A 61 3.10 -13.71 -0.43
CA ASP A 61 1.96 -14.63 -0.38
C ASP A 61 0.60 -13.92 -0.33
N ARG A 62 0.59 -12.60 -0.10
CA ARG A 62 -0.63 -11.81 0.06
C ARG A 62 -1.21 -11.36 -1.27
N SER A 63 -2.53 -11.46 -1.41
CA SER A 63 -3.23 -11.11 -2.65
C SER A 63 -3.06 -9.65 -3.07
N TYR A 64 -2.87 -8.74 -2.11
CA TYR A 64 -2.72 -7.31 -2.35
C TYR A 64 -1.30 -6.89 -2.78
N THR A 65 -0.29 -7.74 -2.62
CA THR A 65 1.12 -7.33 -2.75
C THR A 65 1.46 -6.75 -4.11
N GLU A 66 1.10 -7.44 -5.20
CA GLU A 66 1.38 -6.93 -6.55
C GLU A 66 0.49 -5.75 -6.95
N VAL A 67 -0.68 -5.59 -6.32
CA VAL A 67 -1.54 -4.42 -6.55
C VAL A 67 -0.85 -3.17 -6.02
N PHE A 68 -0.40 -3.19 -4.77
CA PHE A 68 0.29 -2.06 -4.15
C PHE A 68 1.69 -1.83 -4.72
N ALA A 69 2.43 -2.88 -5.07
CA ALA A 69 3.74 -2.74 -5.70
C ALA A 69 3.64 -1.97 -7.03
N LYS A 70 2.65 -2.30 -7.87
CA LYS A 70 2.37 -1.58 -9.13
C LYS A 70 1.87 -0.17 -8.88
N ALA A 71 1.06 0.05 -7.84
CA ALA A 71 0.62 1.39 -7.46
C ALA A 71 1.82 2.29 -7.08
N CYS A 72 2.80 1.75 -6.34
CA CYS A 72 4.05 2.46 -6.03
C CYS A 72 4.81 2.83 -7.31
N GLU A 73 5.01 1.86 -8.20
CA GLU A 73 5.73 2.07 -9.47
C GLU A 73 5.04 3.13 -10.35
N SER A 74 3.72 3.12 -10.40
CA SER A 74 2.93 4.13 -11.11
C SER A 74 3.10 5.52 -10.50
N GLU A 75 3.01 5.65 -9.18
CA GLU A 75 3.18 6.94 -8.50
C GLU A 75 4.62 7.49 -8.64
N ILE A 76 5.64 6.64 -8.50
CA ILE A 76 7.04 7.01 -8.71
C ILE A 76 7.25 7.55 -10.13
N SER A 77 6.66 6.88 -11.12
CA SER A 77 6.76 7.29 -12.52
C SER A 77 6.14 8.67 -12.77
N LYS A 78 5.04 9.00 -12.09
CA LYS A 78 4.37 10.32 -12.20
C LYS A 78 5.16 11.45 -11.55
N VAL A 79 5.91 11.16 -10.49
CA VAL A 79 6.74 12.17 -9.79
C VAL A 79 8.01 12.45 -10.59
N ARG A 80 8.55 11.44 -11.29
CA ARG A 80 9.78 11.57 -12.09
C ARG A 80 9.56 12.03 -13.53
N SER A 81 8.31 12.16 -13.98
CA SER A 81 7.94 12.62 -15.34
C SER A 81 7.77 14.13 -15.41
#